data_AF-A0A812U427-F1
#
_entry.id   AF-A0A812U427-F1
#
_cell.length_a   1.000
_cell.length_b   1.000
_cell.length_c   1.000
_cell.angle_alpha   90.00
_cell.angle_beta   90.00
_cell.angle_gamma   90.00
#
_symmetry.space_group_name_H-M   'P 1'
#
loop_
_entity.id
_entity.type
_entity.pdbx_description
1 polymer ?
#
loop_
_entity_poly.entity_id
_entity_poly.type
_entity_poly.pdbx_seq_one_letter_code
_entity_poly.pdbx_strand_id
1 'polypeptide(L)' 'VKNGLPRDVSLKLAAQTVLGAAKMTMTGDKHPAQLRNAVESPGGTTIAGTTTLEATGFRNAVISAVTAAKDRATELGKI' A
#
# COMPACT_ATOMS: atom_id res chain seq x y z
N VAL A 1 -9.71 2.90 -17.63
CA VAL A 1 -8.93 3.47 -16.50
C VAL A 1 -8.24 4.77 -16.93
N LYS A 2 -7.75 5.60 -15.98
CA LYS A 2 -7.21 6.95 -16.27
C LYS A 2 -6.07 6.98 -17.30
N ASN A 3 -5.25 5.92 -17.36
CA ASN A 3 -4.03 5.87 -18.19
C ASN A 3 -4.06 4.81 -19.31
N GLY A 4 -5.24 4.51 -19.86
CA GLY A 4 -5.36 3.79 -21.15
C GLY A 4 -5.48 2.25 -21.12
N LEU A 5 -5.24 1.57 -19.99
CA LEU A 5 -5.45 0.12 -19.92
C LEU A 5 -6.95 -0.28 -19.95
N PRO A 6 -7.28 -1.50 -20.43
CA PRO A 6 -8.58 -2.11 -20.19
C PRO A 6 -8.84 -2.29 -18.70
N ARG A 7 -10.11 -2.18 -18.28
CA ARG A 7 -10.49 -2.21 -16.86
C ARG A 7 -10.19 -3.55 -16.19
N ASP A 8 -10.50 -4.64 -16.87
CA ASP A 8 -10.28 -6.00 -16.41
C ASP A 8 -8.78 -6.31 -16.25
N VAL A 9 -7.96 -5.89 -17.22
CA VAL A 9 -6.49 -6.01 -17.15
C VAL A 9 -5.95 -5.20 -15.99
N SER A 10 -6.41 -3.95 -15.83
CA SER A 10 -5.96 -3.07 -14.75
C SER A 10 -6.24 -3.66 -13.37
N LEU A 11 -7.44 -4.24 -13.19
CA LEU A 11 -7.83 -4.87 -11.93
C LEU A 11 -6.94 -6.08 -11.62
N LYS A 12 -6.70 -6.95 -12.60
CA LYS A 12 -5.85 -8.15 -12.43
C LYS A 12 -4.42 -7.76 -12.05
N LEU A 13 -3.84 -6.78 -12.75
CA LEU A 13 -2.49 -6.31 -12.46
C LEU A 13 -2.40 -5.70 -11.06
N ALA A 14 -3.31 -4.81 -10.70
CA ALA A 14 -3.32 -4.18 -9.38
C ALA A 14 -3.46 -5.22 -8.25
N ALA A 15 -4.40 -6.17 -8.37
CA ALA A 15 -4.59 -7.23 -7.39
C ALA A 15 -3.34 -8.11 -7.24
N GLN A 16 -2.73 -8.52 -8.36
CA GLN A 16 -1.52 -9.34 -8.34
C GLN A 16 -0.32 -8.59 -7.74
N THR A 17 -0.18 -7.30 -8.00
CA THR A 17 0.87 -6.46 -7.39
C THR A 17 0.72 -6.42 -5.87
N VAL A 18 -0.50 -6.22 -5.36
CA VAL A 18 -0.74 -6.22 -3.90
C VAL A 18 -0.44 -7.59 -3.29
N LEU A 19 -0.90 -8.67 -3.94
CA LEU A 19 -0.61 -10.04 -3.48
C LEU A 19 0.90 -10.31 -3.44
N GLY A 20 1.64 -9.95 -4.49
CA GLY A 20 3.09 -10.12 -4.57
C GLY A 20 3.82 -9.36 -3.47
N ALA A 21 3.46 -8.09 -3.24
CA ALA A 21 4.04 -7.27 -2.19
C ALA A 21 3.77 -7.84 -0.78
N ALA A 22 2.55 -8.30 -0.52
CA ALA A 22 2.19 -8.96 0.74
C ALA A 22 3.01 -10.24 0.94
N LYS A 23 3.10 -11.09 -0.09
CA LYS A 23 3.89 -12.32 -0.04
C LYS A 23 5.36 -12.05 0.25
N MET A 24 6.00 -11.11 -0.45
CA MET A 24 7.39 -10.74 -0.21
C MET A 24 7.64 -10.26 1.23
N THR A 25 6.67 -9.53 1.78
CA THR A 25 6.76 -9.02 3.17
C THR A 25 6.62 -10.14 4.20
N MET A 26 5.72 -11.11 3.96
CA MET A 26 5.46 -12.20 4.91
C MET A 26 6.52 -13.30 4.87
N THR A 27 7.09 -13.59 3.70
CA THR A 27 8.03 -14.70 3.52
C THR A 27 9.49 -14.27 3.49
N GLY A 28 9.76 -12.97 3.40
CA GLY A 28 11.11 -12.43 3.36
C GLY A 28 11.73 -12.25 4.75
N ASP A 29 13.04 -12.09 4.77
CA ASP A 29 13.86 -11.76 5.95
C ASP A 29 14.14 -10.25 6.08
N LYS A 30 13.77 -9.47 5.06
CA LYS A 30 14.00 -8.02 4.99
C LYS A 30 12.87 -7.24 5.63
N HIS A 31 13.22 -6.13 6.26
CA HIS A 31 12.25 -5.18 6.75
C HIS A 31 11.44 -4.57 5.58
N PRO A 32 10.12 -4.29 5.72
CA PRO A 32 9.30 -3.74 4.64
C PRO A 32 9.87 -2.46 4.01
N ALA A 33 10.51 -1.61 4.82
CA ALA A 33 11.17 -0.40 4.32
C ALA A 33 12.34 -0.71 3.37
N GLN A 34 13.08 -1.79 3.60
CA GLN A 34 14.16 -2.22 2.70
C GLN A 34 13.60 -2.77 1.39
N LEU A 35 12.50 -3.54 1.44
CA LEU A 35 11.81 -4.03 0.25
C LEU A 35 11.29 -2.87 -0.62
N ARG A 36 10.71 -1.84 0.01
CA ARG A 36 10.31 -0.61 -0.70
C ARG A 36 11.50 0.08 -1.36
N ASN A 37 12.57 0.32 -0.61
CA ASN A 37 13.76 0.99 -1.15
C ASN A 37 14.38 0.20 -2.32
N ALA A 38 14.30 -1.14 -2.29
CA ALA A 38 14.83 -1.99 -3.35
C ALA A 38 14.13 -1.81 -4.72
N VAL A 39 12.94 -1.22 -4.76
CA VAL A 39 12.19 -0.92 -6.00
C VAL A 39 12.16 0.57 -6.35
N GLU A 40 12.85 1.40 -5.56
CA GLU A 40 12.92 2.86 -5.71
C GLU A 40 14.30 3.26 -6.27
N SER A 41 14.47 3.19 -7.58
CA SER A 41 15.69 3.70 -8.22
C SER A 41 15.74 5.24 -8.19
N PRO A 42 16.93 5.86 -8.00
CA PRO A 42 17.08 7.31 -8.07
C PRO A 42 16.52 7.89 -9.39
N GLY A 43 15.64 8.89 -9.28
CA GLY A 43 14.99 9.52 -10.44
C GLY A 43 13.98 8.63 -11.20
N GLY A 44 13.67 7.44 -10.69
CA GLY A 44 12.76 6.49 -11.34
C GLY A 44 11.27 6.81 -11.19
N THR A 45 10.45 6.03 -11.90
CA THR A 45 8.98 6.17 -11.85
C THR A 45 8.40 5.76 -10.49
N THR A 46 8.96 4.73 -9.84
CA THR A 46 8.50 4.27 -8.53
C THR A 46 8.66 5.34 -7.46
N ILE A 47 9.85 5.96 -7.37
CA ILE A 47 10.11 6.98 -6.34
C ILE A 47 9.26 8.23 -6.53
N ALA A 48 8.95 8.62 -7.78
CA ALA A 48 8.01 9.71 -8.05
C ALA A 48 6.58 9.38 -7.56
N GLY A 49 6.15 8.13 -7.79
CA GLY A 49 4.86 7.63 -7.30
C GLY A 49 4.79 7.59 -5.77
N THR A 50 5.78 6.98 -5.11
CA THR A 50 5.80 6.85 -3.65
C THR A 50 5.95 8.22 -2.97
N THR A 51 6.76 9.13 -3.51
CA THR A 51 6.84 10.51 -3.01
C THR A 51 5.48 11.20 -3.05
N THR A 52 4.69 11.00 -4.11
CA THR A 52 3.32 11.55 -4.20
C THR A 52 2.38 10.94 -3.16
N LEU A 53 2.48 9.63 -2.91
CA LEU A 53 1.71 8.96 -1.85
C LEU A 53 2.06 9.51 -0.46
N GLU A 54 3.33 9.79 -0.19
CA GLU A 54 3.76 10.40 1.06
C GLU A 54 3.27 11.84 1.20
N ALA A 55 3.42 12.66 0.16
CA ALA A 55 2.96 14.05 0.15
C ALA A 55 1.44 14.18 0.35
N THR A 56 0.68 13.16 -0.06
CA THR A 56 -0.78 13.09 0.12
C THR A 56 -1.20 12.44 1.44
N GLY A 57 -0.25 12.07 2.31
CA GLY A 57 -0.52 11.57 3.66
C GLY A 57 -0.94 10.10 3.73
N PHE A 58 -0.59 9.28 2.73
CA PHE A 58 -1.06 7.89 2.64
C PHE A 58 -0.82 7.06 3.90
N ARG A 59 0.38 7.14 4.50
CA ARG A 59 0.71 6.39 5.73
C ARG A 59 -0.18 6.79 6.90
N ASN A 60 -0.39 8.09 7.08
CA ASN A 60 -1.27 8.61 8.12
C ASN A 60 -2.71 8.10 7.92
N ALA A 61 -3.22 8.17 6.68
CA ALA A 61 -4.56 7.70 6.37
C ALA A 61 -4.78 6.22 6.71
N VAL A 62 -3.82 5.34 6.39
CA VAL A 62 -3.91 3.91 6.72
C VAL A 62 -3.88 3.68 8.24
N ILE A 63 -2.97 4.34 8.96
CA ILE A 63 -2.87 4.21 10.42
C ILE A 63 -4.16 4.68 11.10
N SER A 64 -4.65 5.87 10.72
CA SER A 64 -5.88 6.44 11.24
C SER A 64 -7.09 5.54 10.97
N ALA A 65 -7.16 4.89 9.80
CA ALA A 65 -8.23 3.96 9.49
C ALA A 65 -8.25 2.74 10.43
N VAL A 66 -7.08 2.16 10.72
CA VAL A 66 -6.97 1.01 11.66
C VAL A 66 -7.33 1.43 13.08
N THR A 67 -6.87 2.59 13.53
CA THR A 67 -7.22 3.14 14.85
C THR A 67 -8.72 3.36 14.98
N ALA A 68 -9.35 4.03 14.00
CA ALA A 68 -10.78 4.28 14.00
C ALA A 68 -11.60 2.97 14.01
N ALA A 69 -11.17 1.96 13.26
CA ALA A 69 -11.80 0.64 13.27
C ALA A 69 -11.72 -0.04 14.65
N LYS A 70 -10.55 0.03 15.31
CA LYS A 70 -10.35 -0.52 16.66
C LYS A 70 -11.20 0.21 17.71
N ASP A 71 -11.30 1.53 17.62
CA ASP A 71 -12.11 2.32 18.56
C ASP A 71 -13.59 1.98 18.41
N ARG A 72 -14.07 1.90 17.16
CA ARG A 72 -15.44 1.46 16.90
C ARG A 72 -15.73 0.05 17.40
N ALA A 73 -14.81 -0.89 17.21
CA ALA A 73 -14.95 -2.26 17.73
C ALA A 73 -15.03 -2.28 19.27
N THR A 74 -14.26 -1.40 19.94
CA THR A 74 -14.26 -1.29 21.41
C THR A 74 -15.58 -0.73 21.93
N GLU A 75 -16.18 0.25 21.25
CA GLU A 75 -17.51 0.77 21.59
C GLU A 75 -18.59 -0.30 21.47
N LEU A 76 -18.56 -1.08 20.39
CA LEU A 76 -19.53 -2.14 20.13
C LEU A 76 -19.44 -3.28 21.15
N GLY A 77 -18.23 -3.63 21.60
CA GLY A 77 -18.00 -4.70 22.58
C GLY A 77 -18.26 -4.32 24.03
N LYS A 78 -18.58 -3.05 24.31
CA LYS A 78 -18.99 -2.56 25.65
C LYS A 78 -20.51 -2.55 25.84
N ILE A 79 -21.27 -2.96 24.82
CA ILE A 79 -22.71 -3.25 24.88
C ILE A 79 -22.88 -4.67 25.41
#